data_AF-A0A925RTU7-F1
#
_entry.id   AF-A0A925RTU7-F1
#
_cell.length_a   1.000
_cell.length_b   1.000
_cell.length_c   1.000
_cell.angle_alpha   90.00
_cell.angle_beta   90.00
_cell.angle_gamma   90.00
#
_symmetry.space_group_name_H-M   'P 1'
#
loop_
_entity.id
_entity.type
_entity.pdbx_description
1 polymer ?
#
loop_
_entity_poly.entity_id
_entity_poly.type
_entity_poly.pdbx_seq_one_letter_code
_entity_poly.pdbx_strand_id
1 'polypeptide(L)' 'CVLTKVDEAVSLGGILSAITHAQLPIAYLGEGQRIAEDLRPVRAHHLVTRAVQLARVAGAIADEDLLSRRFGGIAHALA' A
#
# COMPACT_ATOMS: atom_id res chain seq x y z
N CYS A 1 5.77 7.63 -10.12
CA CYS A 1 6.37 7.59 -8.76
C CYS A 1 7.19 6.31 -8.59
N VAL A 2 8.13 6.29 -7.65
CA VAL A 2 8.96 5.12 -7.30
C VAL A 2 8.81 4.84 -5.81
N LEU A 3 8.54 3.59 -5.44
CA LEU A 3 8.58 3.16 -4.05
C LEU A 3 9.85 2.36 -3.81
N THR A 4 10.56 2.63 -2.71
CA THR A 4 11.80 1.93 -2.35
C THR A 4 11.72 1.34 -0.95
N LYS A 5 12.57 0.36 -0.65
CA LYS A 5 12.69 -0.29 0.67
C LYS A 5 11.37 -0.88 1.18
N VAL A 6 10.49 -1.30 0.28
CA VAL A 6 9.17 -1.84 0.67
C VAL A 6 9.28 -3.19 1.40
N ASP A 7 10.44 -3.85 1.31
CA ASP A 7 10.78 -5.07 2.03
C ASP A 7 11.05 -4.86 3.53
N GLU A 8 11.43 -3.65 3.92
CA GLU A 8 11.67 -3.26 5.32
C GLU A 8 10.45 -2.57 5.96
N ALA A 9 9.39 -2.35 5.18
CA ALA A 9 8.19 -1.68 5.67
C ALA A 9 7.43 -2.55 6.68
N VAL A 10 7.12 -1.99 7.85
CA VAL A 10 6.23 -2.63 8.85
C VAL A 10 4.76 -2.57 8.41
N SER A 11 4.40 -1.59 7.58
CA SER A 11 3.08 -1.45 6.99
C SER A 11 3.16 -0.73 5.65
N LEU A 12 2.30 -1.10 4.72
CA LEU A 12 2.10 -0.40 3.44
C LEU A 12 0.81 0.42 3.41
N GLY A 13 0.00 0.41 4.47
CA GLY A 13 -1.29 1.11 4.48
C GLY A 13 -1.15 2.63 4.27
N GLY A 14 -0.13 3.24 4.86
CA GLY A 14 0.14 4.68 4.72
C GLY A 14 0.47 5.08 3.28
N ILE A 15 1.41 4.36 2.65
CA ILE A 15 1.81 4.66 1.26
C ILE A 15 0.66 4.37 0.29
N LEU A 16 -0.08 3.27 0.48
CA LEU A 16 -1.25 2.93 -0.34
C LEU A 16 -2.34 3.99 -0.20
N SER A 17 -2.61 4.47 1.01
CA SER A 17 -3.54 5.58 1.22
C SER A 17 -3.07 6.83 0.47
N ALA A 18 -1.81 7.24 0.65
CA ALA A 18 -1.27 8.44 0.04
C ALA A 18 -1.32 8.42 -1.50
N ILE A 19 -0.88 7.34 -2.14
CA ILE A 19 -0.88 7.23 -3.62
C ILE A 19 -2.29 7.23 -4.20
N THR A 20 -3.26 6.64 -3.47
CA THR A 20 -4.65 6.56 -3.94
C THR A 20 -5.32 7.91 -3.82
N HIS A 21 -5.13 8.63 -2.71
CA HIS A 21 -5.63 9.99 -2.53
C HIS A 21 -4.99 10.99 -3.51
N ALA A 22 -3.67 10.88 -3.72
CA ALA A 22 -2.94 11.78 -4.62
C ALA A 22 -3.06 11.40 -6.11
N GLN A 23 -3.78 10.32 -6.45
CA GLN A 23 -3.88 9.78 -7.82
C GLN A 23 -2.50 9.62 -8.47
N LEU A 24 -1.52 9.14 -7.71
CA LEU A 24 -0.12 9.11 -8.12
C LEU A 24 0.28 7.70 -8.59
N PRO A 25 0.39 7.46 -9.90
CA PRO A 25 0.75 6.14 -10.40
C PRO A 25 2.20 5.77 -10.01
N ILE A 26 2.36 4.53 -9.57
CA ILE A 26 3.67 3.95 -9.29
C ILE A 26 4.16 3.28 -10.58
N ALA A 27 5.40 3.59 -10.97
CA ALA A 27 6.05 2.98 -12.12
C ALA A 27 7.04 1.88 -11.70
N TYR A 28 7.75 2.10 -10.58
CA TYR A 28 8.81 1.21 -10.13
C TYR A 28 8.76 0.93 -8.62
N LEU A 29 9.29 -0.24 -8.28
CA LEU A 29 9.50 -0.74 -6.93
C LEU A 29 10.99 -1.07 -6.77
N GLY A 30 11.62 -0.59 -5.71
CA GLY A 30 12.97 -0.98 -5.28
C GLY A 30 12.91 -1.72 -3.95
N GLU A 31 13.55 -2.87 -3.88
CA GLU A 31 13.66 -3.70 -2.68
C GLU A 31 15.14 -3.99 -2.36
N GLY A 32 15.45 -4.35 -1.12
CA GLY A 32 16.81 -4.72 -0.71
C GLY A 32 17.72 -3.53 -0.43
N GLN A 33 19.03 -3.80 -0.28
CA GLN A 33 20.03 -2.77 0.07
C GLN A 33 20.56 -2.02 -1.16
N ARG A 34 20.52 -2.64 -2.33
CA ARG A 34 21.08 -2.12 -3.58
C ARG A 34 19.98 -1.51 -4.48
N ILE A 35 19.29 -0.48 -3.96
CA ILE A 35 18.08 0.10 -4.59
C ILE A 35 18.28 0.43 -6.09
N ALA A 36 19.42 1.03 -6.45
CA ALA A 36 19.69 1.44 -7.82
C ALA A 36 19.77 0.25 -8.79
N GLU A 37 20.21 -0.90 -8.30
CA GLU A 37 20.40 -2.14 -9.08
C GLU A 37 19.16 -3.04 -9.01
N ASP A 38 18.32 -2.87 -7.99
CA ASP A 38 17.13 -3.69 -7.71
C ASP A 38 15.80 -2.98 -8.05
N LEU A 39 15.85 -1.93 -8.87
CA LEU A 39 14.66 -1.23 -9.33
C LEU A 39 13.90 -2.04 -10.40
N ARG A 40 12.63 -2.35 -10.15
CA ARG A 40 11.81 -3.20 -11.01
C ARG A 40 10.47 -2.53 -11.35
N PRO A 41 9.90 -2.75 -12.55
CA PRO A 41 8.55 -2.29 -12.86
C PRO A 41 7.55 -2.81 -11.84
N VAL A 42 6.65 -1.93 -11.38
CA VAL A 42 5.69 -2.32 -10.34
C VAL A 42 4.65 -3.30 -10.89
N ARG A 43 4.26 -4.25 -10.06
CA ARG A 43 3.10 -5.12 -10.29
C ARG A 43 2.13 -4.91 -9.14
N ALA A 44 0.92 -4.43 -9.43
CA ALA A 44 -0.06 -4.06 -8.40
C ALA A 44 -0.35 -5.21 -7.43
N HIS A 45 -0.52 -6.44 -7.95
CA HIS A 45 -0.76 -7.61 -7.11
C HIS A 45 0.36 -7.86 -6.09
N HIS A 46 1.62 -7.64 -6.45
CA HIS A 46 2.75 -7.83 -5.55
C HIS A 46 2.69 -6.88 -4.35
N LEU A 47 2.38 -5.60 -4.60
CA LEU A 47 2.27 -4.59 -3.56
C LEU A 47 1.08 -4.87 -2.64
N VAL A 48 -0.07 -5.28 -3.20
CA VAL A 48 -1.27 -5.64 -2.43
C VAL A 48 -1.04 -6.89 -1.59
N THR A 49 -0.44 -7.96 -2.16
CA THR A 49 -0.12 -9.18 -1.41
C THR A 49 0.79 -8.89 -0.23
N ARG A 50 1.87 -8.10 -0.44
CA ARG A 50 2.77 -7.70 0.65
C ARG A 50 2.04 -6.88 1.71
N ALA A 51 1.17 -5.94 1.31
CA ALA A 51 0.40 -5.14 2.26
C ALA A 51 -0.52 -6.00 3.14
N VAL A 52 -1.19 -7.00 2.55
CA VAL A 52 -2.02 -7.96 3.27
C VAL A 52 -1.18 -8.83 4.21
N GLN A 53 -0.01 -9.31 3.77
CA GLN A 53 0.90 -10.07 4.63
C GLN A 53 1.34 -9.26 5.85
N LEU A 54 1.77 -8.01 5.65
CA LEU A 54 2.17 -7.12 6.75
C LEU A 54 0.99 -6.82 7.69
N ALA A 55 -0.20 -6.58 7.16
CA ALA A 55 -1.40 -6.38 7.97
C ALA A 55 -1.72 -7.59 8.86
N ARG A 56 -1.59 -8.81 8.32
CA ARG A 56 -1.79 -10.05 9.09
C ARG A 56 -0.73 -10.22 10.19
N VAL A 57 0.54 -9.95 9.88
CA VAL A 57 1.64 -10.02 10.86
C VAL A 57 1.45 -8.99 11.97
N ALA A 58 0.98 -7.79 11.63
CA ALA A 58 0.69 -6.74 12.59
C ALA A 58 -0.60 -6.96 13.40
N GLY A 59 -1.35 -8.04 13.14
CA GLY A 59 -2.66 -8.28 13.77
C GLY A 59 -3.69 -7.20 13.44
N ALA A 60 -3.55 -6.53 12.30
CA ALA A 60 -4.47 -5.49 11.89
C ALA A 60 -5.83 -6.10 11.53
N ILE A 61 -6.87 -5.63 12.22
CA ILE A 61 -8.27 -6.04 11.99
C ILE A 61 -8.95 -4.93 11.20
N ALA A 62 -9.53 -5.28 10.05
CA ALA A 62 -10.39 -4.40 9.29
C ALA A 62 -11.84 -4.87 9.48
N ASP A 63 -12.38 -4.60 10.67
CA ASP A 63 -13.81 -4.83 10.91
C ASP A 63 -14.66 -3.73 10.25
N GLU A 64 -15.95 -4.04 10.10
CA GLU A 64 -16.91 -3.18 9.40
C GLU A 64 -17.02 -1.79 10.03
N ASP A 65 -16.98 -1.70 11.37
CA ASP A 65 -17.08 -0.42 12.09
C ASP A 65 -15.85 0.46 11.84
N LEU A 66 -14.64 -0.12 11.86
CA LEU A 66 -13.41 0.59 11.55
C LEU A 66 -13.37 1.05 10.09
N LEU A 67 -13.81 0.21 9.15
CA LEU A 67 -13.89 0.55 7.73
C LEU A 67 -14.91 1.65 7.48
N SER A 68 -16.10 1.55 8.09
CA SER A 68 -17.15 2.56 8.01
C SER A 68 -16.66 3.93 8.51
N ARG A 69 -15.98 3.98 9.66
CA ARG A 69 -15.44 5.24 10.20
C ARG A 69 -14.35 5.87 9.34
N ARG A 70 -13.53 5.05 8.65
CA ARG A 70 -12.39 5.53 7.85
C ARG A 70 -12.73 5.80 6.39
N PHE A 71 -13.66 5.06 5.81
CA PHE A 71 -13.98 5.06 4.39
C PHE A 71 -15.47 5.25 4.06
N GLY A 72 -16.37 5.25 5.06
CA GLY A 72 -17.82 5.38 4.85
C GLY A 72 -18.25 6.67 4.15
N GLY A 73 -17.45 7.74 4.23
CA GLY A 73 -17.66 8.96 3.44
C GLY A 73 -17.35 8.80 1.95
N ILE A 74 -16.48 7.87 1.57
CA ILE A 74 -16.10 7.60 0.17
C ILE A 74 -17.18 6.76 -0.53
N ALA A 75 -17.84 5.85 0.19
CA ALA A 75 -18.89 5.00 -0.36
C ALA A 75 -20.15 5.77 -0.78
N HIS A 76 -20.48 6.88 -0.11
CA HIS A 76 -21.61 7.74 -0.49
C HIS A 76 -21.28 8.82 -1.52
N ALA A 77 -20.01 9.12 -1.78
CA ALA A 77 -19.62 10.14 -2.76
C ALA A 77 -19.53 9.61 -4.21
N LEU A 78 -19.70 8.31 -4.41
CA LEU A 78 -19.68 7.63 -5.72
C LEU A 78 -21.05 7.02 -6.11
N ALA A 79 -22.12 7.35 -5.37
CA ALA A 79 -23.50 6.94 -5.64
C ALA A 79 -24.35 8.13 -6.12
#